data_AF-A0A080M3E9-F1
#
_entry.id   AF-A0A080M3E9-F1
#
_cell.length_a   1.000
_cell.length_b   1.000
_cell.length_c   1.000
_cell.angle_alpha   90.00
_cell.angle_beta   90.00
_cell.angle_gamma   90.00
#
_symmetry.space_group_name_H-M   'P 1'
#
loop_
_entity.id
_entity.type
_entity.pdbx_description
1 polymer ?
#
loop_
_entity_poly.entity_id
_entity_poly.type
_entity_poly.pdbx_seq_one_letter_code
_entity_poly.pdbx_strand_id
1 'polypeptide(L)'
;MSADSRDFFISYTQTDRGWAEWIAWQLEAANYSTFIEEWDFRAGGNFVVEMDRAAKTTRRTIAVLSPDYLAANFTQAEWAAAFARDPTGAQRVLLPVRVADCRPEGLLASTIYVDLVGVDESAAKQKLLAGVGAQRPKPTAAPGYPGRAAPPTAAAPDFPGLPPPLRMFREILLAGDDVTGLPQALSESALQEILRHSPRRFEEYRLARIAEWSQARYALDKRFTRLTLLLDQGPDAQSTRWQVQPKSFDDLREVLAEASDAALVLLGPPGCGKSTLLRRLELDLALDALRAGEADPARFSFFVQLSRYRPPRPDEALPTPHEWLAREWAHRQPQLPAFAELLASGRLVLLLDAVNEIPHTDEADYRERIALWRDFLAELAHRGAGTRALFSCRSLDYSASLSTPELPVPHVRIEALSDTQVEQFLALYSAERGPALWRQLRGTPQLDLFRSPFYLKLLLAQAGDGRPALHGRAALFSGFVRQWGPAGAQSWRGGLGDVPDD
;
A
#
# COMPACT_ATOMS: atom_id res chain seq x y z
N MET A 1 11.54 14.95 41.21
CA MET A 1 10.28 14.79 40.46
C MET A 1 9.49 16.07 40.67
N SER A 2 9.30 16.89 39.63
CA SER A 2 8.54 18.15 39.79
C SER A 2 7.06 17.85 40.00
N ALA A 3 6.40 18.63 40.83
CA ALA A 3 5.05 18.40 41.36
C ALA A 3 3.90 18.62 40.35
N ASP A 4 4.19 18.72 39.04
CA ASP A 4 3.23 19.15 38.00
C ASP A 4 3.05 18.15 36.84
N SER A 5 3.53 16.91 36.97
CA SER A 5 3.43 15.90 35.90
C SER A 5 2.20 15.02 36.10
N ARG A 6 1.25 15.07 35.15
CA ARG A 6 0.07 14.19 35.12
C ARG A 6 0.38 12.84 34.44
N ASP A 7 -0.40 11.81 34.73
CA ASP A 7 -0.13 10.46 34.26
C ASP A 7 -0.50 10.25 32.79
N PHE A 8 -1.66 10.77 32.38
CA PHE A 8 -2.18 10.57 31.02
C PHE A 8 -2.61 11.88 30.37
N PHE A 9 -2.15 12.13 29.13
CA PHE A 9 -2.80 13.05 28.21
C PHE A 9 -3.76 12.28 27.30
N ILE A 10 -5.02 12.71 27.15
CA ILE A 10 -6.01 12.03 26.31
C ILE A 10 -6.20 12.83 25.02
N SER A 11 -5.73 12.26 23.92
CA SER A 11 -5.87 12.80 22.56
C SER A 11 -7.06 12.14 21.87
N TYR A 12 -7.99 12.96 21.36
CA TYR A 12 -9.25 12.52 20.73
C TYR A 12 -9.68 13.51 19.64
N THR A 13 -10.69 13.15 18.84
CA THR A 13 -11.39 14.10 17.95
C THR A 13 -12.71 14.54 18.55
N GLN A 14 -13.29 15.65 18.09
CA GLN A 14 -14.59 16.11 18.61
C GLN A 14 -15.70 15.04 18.53
N THR A 15 -15.67 14.14 17.53
CA THR A 15 -16.68 13.07 17.41
C THR A 15 -16.49 11.98 18.47
N ASP A 16 -15.29 11.85 19.03
CA ASP A 16 -14.93 10.89 20.08
C ASP A 16 -14.99 11.48 21.50
N ARG A 17 -15.49 12.71 21.66
CA ARG A 17 -15.50 13.43 22.94
C ARG A 17 -16.10 12.62 24.09
N GLY A 18 -17.24 11.96 23.86
CA GLY A 18 -17.89 11.15 24.90
C GLY A 18 -17.01 9.99 25.38
N TRP A 19 -16.25 9.37 24.47
CA TRP A 19 -15.29 8.33 24.83
C TRP A 19 -14.09 8.90 25.59
N ALA A 20 -13.59 10.06 25.20
CA ALA A 20 -12.47 10.72 25.88
C ALA A 20 -12.82 11.12 27.32
N GLU A 21 -13.98 11.74 27.53
CA GLU A 21 -14.50 12.08 28.86
C GLU A 21 -14.72 10.83 29.71
N TRP A 22 -15.29 9.76 29.14
CA TRP A 22 -15.49 8.49 29.86
C TRP A 22 -14.17 7.84 30.26
N ILE A 23 -13.20 7.78 29.34
CA ILE A 23 -11.84 7.26 29.63
C ILE A 23 -11.20 8.08 30.75
N ALA A 24 -11.23 9.41 30.66
CA ALA A 24 -10.68 10.30 31.68
C ALA A 24 -11.31 10.04 33.06
N TRP A 25 -12.63 9.97 33.12
CA TRP A 25 -13.38 9.70 34.34
C TRP A 25 -13.03 8.35 34.97
N GLN A 26 -12.95 7.27 34.19
CA GLN A 26 -12.60 5.94 34.72
C GLN A 26 -11.16 5.89 35.26
N LEU A 27 -10.23 6.64 34.66
CA LEU A 27 -8.84 6.71 35.11
C LEU A 27 -8.70 7.53 36.40
N GLU A 28 -9.39 8.66 36.52
CA GLU A 28 -9.39 9.46 37.76
C GLU A 28 -10.07 8.72 38.91
N ALA A 29 -11.16 8.00 38.64
CA ALA A 29 -11.79 7.12 39.63
C ALA A 29 -10.90 5.96 40.09
N ALA A 30 -9.84 5.63 39.34
CA ALA A 30 -8.81 4.66 39.69
C ALA A 30 -7.51 5.31 40.24
N ASN A 31 -7.58 6.58 40.65
CA ASN A 31 -6.49 7.39 41.22
C ASN A 31 -5.33 7.71 40.25
N TYR A 32 -5.58 7.73 38.93
CA TYR A 32 -4.65 8.33 37.96
C TYR A 32 -4.97 9.81 37.74
N SER A 33 -3.97 10.60 37.34
CA SER A 33 -4.18 12.00 36.94
C SER A 33 -4.28 12.12 35.41
N THR A 34 -5.32 12.79 34.90
CA THR A 34 -5.54 12.96 33.45
C THR A 34 -5.44 14.41 33.00
N PHE A 35 -5.12 14.64 31.73
CA PHE A 35 -5.16 15.93 31.06
C PHE A 35 -6.02 15.79 29.80
N ILE A 36 -7.11 16.54 29.71
CA ILE A 36 -8.07 16.49 28.60
C ILE A 36 -8.50 17.91 28.20
N GLU A 37 -8.55 18.16 26.88
CA GLU A 37 -8.90 19.47 26.30
C GLU A 37 -10.14 20.08 26.98
N GLU A 38 -11.21 19.30 27.10
CA GLU A 38 -12.51 19.78 27.61
C GLU A 38 -12.48 20.30 29.05
N TRP A 39 -11.61 19.77 29.89
CA TRP A 39 -11.59 20.10 31.33
C TRP A 39 -10.46 21.07 31.68
N ASP A 40 -9.42 21.13 30.86
CA ASP A 40 -8.18 21.84 31.18
C ASP A 40 -7.91 23.09 30.32
N PHE A 41 -8.55 23.23 29.15
CA PHE A 41 -8.33 24.39 28.28
C PHE A 41 -9.09 25.62 28.76
N ARG A 42 -8.42 26.78 28.80
CA ARG A 42 -9.02 28.06 29.23
C ARG A 42 -9.26 28.96 28.02
N ALA A 43 -10.38 29.69 28.04
CA ALA A 43 -10.71 30.68 27.01
C ALA A 43 -9.59 31.72 26.84
N GLY A 44 -9.17 31.96 25.59
CA GLY A 44 -8.05 32.86 25.24
C GLY A 44 -6.68 32.18 25.05
N GLY A 45 -6.58 30.86 25.26
CA GLY A 45 -5.37 30.07 24.97
C GLY A 45 -5.19 29.71 23.50
N ASN A 46 -3.94 29.48 23.09
CA ASN A 46 -3.63 28.94 21.76
C ASN A 46 -3.67 27.41 21.81
N PHE A 47 -4.61 26.82 21.10
CA PHE A 47 -4.86 25.37 21.04
C PHE A 47 -3.58 24.55 20.79
N VAL A 48 -2.76 24.96 19.82
CA VAL A 48 -1.53 24.25 19.45
C VAL A 48 -0.48 24.31 20.56
N VAL A 49 -0.42 25.42 21.29
CA VAL A 49 0.54 25.63 22.39
C VAL A 49 0.14 24.83 23.64
N GLU A 50 -1.15 24.78 23.96
CA GLU A 50 -1.65 24.00 25.10
C GLU A 50 -1.56 22.48 24.84
N MET A 51 -1.70 22.03 23.58
CA MET A 51 -1.46 20.65 23.16
C MET A 51 0.02 20.25 23.28
N ASP A 52 0.95 21.05 22.74
CA ASP A 52 2.41 20.82 22.88
C ASP A 52 2.85 20.79 24.35
N ARG A 53 2.23 21.63 25.19
CA ARG A 53 2.44 21.60 26.64
C ARG A 53 1.95 20.30 27.26
N ALA A 54 0.74 19.85 26.94
CA ALA A 54 0.17 18.61 27.47
C ALA A 54 1.00 17.38 27.08
N ALA A 55 1.50 17.32 25.83
CA ALA A 55 2.39 16.26 25.38
C ALA A 55 3.75 16.24 26.10
N LYS A 56 4.23 17.39 26.60
CA LYS A 56 5.50 17.52 27.34
C LYS A 56 5.37 17.30 28.83
N THR A 57 4.23 17.60 29.45
CA THR A 57 4.04 17.55 30.91
C THR A 57 3.43 16.23 31.39
N THR A 58 2.93 15.39 30.49
CA THR A 58 2.33 14.09 30.84
C THR A 58 3.28 12.90 30.64
N ARG A 59 3.11 11.87 31.48
CA ARG A 59 3.94 10.66 31.43
C ARG A 59 3.63 9.80 30.20
N ARG A 60 2.36 9.63 29.87
CA ARG A 60 1.87 8.83 28.74
C ARG A 60 0.74 9.54 28.01
N THR A 61 0.56 9.24 26.73
CA THR A 61 -0.50 9.76 25.88
C THR A 61 -1.43 8.63 25.48
N ILE A 62 -2.71 8.80 25.76
CA ILE A 62 -3.79 7.92 25.29
C ILE A 62 -4.31 8.47 23.97
N ALA A 63 -4.24 7.68 22.91
CA ALA A 63 -4.84 8.01 21.62
C ALA A 63 -6.19 7.28 21.49
N VAL A 64 -7.30 8.02 21.45
CA VAL A 64 -8.65 7.46 21.31
C VAL A 64 -8.92 7.15 19.83
N LEU A 65 -8.67 5.91 19.43
CA LEU A 65 -8.72 5.48 18.04
C LEU A 65 -10.16 5.22 17.57
N SER A 66 -10.54 5.97 16.55
CA SER A 66 -11.76 5.85 15.76
C SER A 66 -11.45 6.09 14.27
N PRO A 67 -12.38 5.81 13.34
CA PRO A 67 -12.20 6.18 11.93
C PRO A 67 -11.92 7.68 11.76
N ASP A 68 -12.63 8.54 12.51
CA ASP A 68 -12.44 9.99 12.47
C ASP A 68 -11.10 10.41 13.05
N TYR A 69 -10.63 9.74 14.11
CA TYR A 69 -9.31 9.98 14.71
C TYR A 69 -8.16 9.65 13.76
N LEU A 70 -8.31 8.59 12.96
CA LEU A 70 -7.32 8.22 11.94
C LEU A 70 -7.40 9.12 10.70
N ALA A 71 -8.59 9.61 10.36
CA ALA A 71 -8.83 10.50 9.22
C ALA A 71 -8.52 11.98 9.52
N ALA A 72 -8.48 12.38 10.79
CA ALA A 72 -8.20 13.76 11.19
C ALA A 72 -6.72 14.14 10.99
N ASN A 73 -6.49 15.17 10.19
CA ASN A 73 -5.14 15.64 9.83
C ASN A 73 -4.36 16.28 11.01
N PHE A 74 -5.04 16.76 12.06
CA PHE A 74 -4.42 17.45 13.21
C PHE A 74 -4.00 16.50 14.33
N THR A 75 -4.66 15.34 14.51
CA THR A 75 -4.36 14.38 15.60
C THR A 75 -3.12 13.52 15.33
N GLN A 76 -2.60 13.53 14.10
CA GLN A 76 -1.40 12.77 13.72
C GLN A 76 -0.10 13.32 14.33
N ALA A 77 0.00 14.64 14.54
CA ALA A 77 1.17 15.26 15.17
C ALA A 77 1.31 14.89 16.66
N GLU A 78 0.17 14.67 17.33
CA GLU A 78 0.09 14.50 18.78
C GLU A 78 0.61 13.14 19.26
N TRP A 79 0.22 12.04 18.60
CA TRP A 79 0.81 10.72 18.91
C TRP A 79 2.19 10.53 18.27
N ALA A 80 2.52 11.24 17.18
CA ALA A 80 3.85 11.18 16.56
C ALA A 80 4.94 11.72 17.50
N ALA A 81 4.67 12.76 18.28
CA ALA A 81 5.59 13.28 19.30
C ALA A 81 5.78 12.28 20.46
N ALA A 82 4.72 11.61 20.90
CA ALA A 82 4.77 10.55 21.91
C ALA A 82 5.54 9.32 21.39
N PHE A 83 5.34 8.95 20.12
CA PHE A 83 6.07 7.88 19.45
C PHE A 83 7.56 8.22 19.27
N ALA A 84 7.90 9.45 18.88
CA ALA A 84 9.29 9.88 18.74
C ALA A 84 10.07 9.84 20.07
N ARG A 85 9.38 10.00 21.21
CA ARG A 85 9.97 9.88 22.55
C ARG A 85 10.23 8.44 22.98
N ASP A 86 9.46 7.48 22.48
CA ASP A 86 9.60 6.05 22.78
C ASP A 86 9.39 5.18 21.52
N PRO A 87 10.31 5.24 20.53
CA PRO A 87 10.11 4.58 19.24
C PRO A 87 10.08 3.04 19.35
N THR A 88 10.60 2.50 20.45
CA THR A 88 10.64 1.06 20.75
C THR A 88 9.43 0.59 21.57
N GLY A 89 8.61 1.52 22.10
CA GLY A 89 7.46 1.23 22.94
C GLY A 89 7.81 0.68 24.33
N ALA A 90 9.08 0.73 24.76
CA ALA A 90 9.55 0.13 25.99
C ALA A 90 8.99 0.84 27.24
N GLN A 91 8.73 2.14 27.14
CA GLN A 91 8.19 2.97 28.21
C GLN A 91 6.66 3.10 28.14
N ARG A 92 6.04 2.57 27.08
CA ARG A 92 4.59 2.67 26.78
C ARG A 92 4.11 4.12 26.84
N VAL A 93 4.91 5.03 26.26
CA VAL A 93 4.59 6.48 26.24
C VAL A 93 3.33 6.74 25.41
N LEU A 94 3.09 5.96 24.36
CA LEU A 94 1.86 6.01 23.58
C LEU A 94 0.99 4.77 23.89
N LEU A 95 -0.27 4.99 24.29
CA LEU A 95 -1.24 3.96 24.59
C LEU A 95 -2.49 4.13 23.71
N PRO A 96 -2.59 3.42 22.59
CA PRO A 96 -3.78 3.52 21.75
C PRO A 96 -4.95 2.75 22.36
N VAL A 97 -6.14 3.37 22.38
CA VAL A 97 -7.40 2.80 22.87
C VAL A 97 -8.42 2.86 21.75
N ARG A 98 -8.83 1.70 21.23
CA ARG A 98 -9.75 1.58 20.11
C ARG A 98 -11.20 1.58 20.60
N VAL A 99 -11.96 2.58 20.18
CA VAL A 99 -13.35 2.82 20.61
C VAL A 99 -14.39 2.65 19.49
N ALA A 100 -13.93 2.65 18.23
CA ALA A 100 -14.75 2.35 17.06
C ALA A 100 -13.97 1.43 16.10
N ASP A 101 -14.67 0.73 15.20
CA ASP A 101 -14.02 -0.20 14.29
C ASP A 101 -13.14 0.55 13.28
N CYS A 102 -11.84 0.61 13.58
CA CYS A 102 -10.83 1.22 12.76
C CYS A 102 -9.56 0.37 12.73
N ARG A 103 -8.78 0.51 11.66
CA ARG A 103 -7.49 -0.18 11.50
C ARG A 103 -6.37 0.86 11.51
N PRO A 104 -5.59 0.96 12.59
CA PRO A 104 -4.44 1.86 12.62
C PRO A 104 -3.40 1.42 11.59
N GLU A 105 -2.97 2.33 10.73
CA GLU A 105 -1.95 2.10 9.70
C GLU A 105 -0.59 2.72 10.12
N GLY A 106 0.48 2.37 9.41
CA GLY A 106 1.82 2.92 9.67
C GLY A 106 2.39 2.54 11.05
N LEU A 107 2.99 3.51 11.75
CA LEU A 107 3.68 3.31 13.04
C LEU A 107 2.73 2.86 14.18
N LEU A 108 1.41 3.09 14.04
CA LEU A 108 0.41 2.61 14.99
C LEU A 108 0.03 1.14 14.78
N ALA A 109 0.31 0.56 13.60
CA ALA A 109 -0.01 -0.83 13.30
C ALA A 109 0.84 -1.84 14.10
N SER A 110 2.04 -1.43 14.52
CA SER A 110 2.95 -2.22 15.36
C SER A 110 2.73 -2.03 16.87
N THR A 111 1.83 -1.13 17.27
CA THR A 111 1.58 -0.82 18.69
C THR A 111 0.38 -1.62 19.21
N ILE A 112 0.54 -2.31 20.33
CA ILE A 112 -0.55 -3.07 20.98
C ILE A 112 -1.54 -2.06 21.58
N TYR A 113 -2.80 -2.12 21.15
CA TYR A 113 -3.88 -1.24 21.61
C TYR A 113 -4.84 -1.93 22.58
N VAL A 114 -5.51 -1.14 23.39
CA VAL A 114 -6.65 -1.59 24.20
C VAL A 114 -7.90 -1.55 23.33
N ASP A 115 -8.55 -2.70 23.11
CA ASP A 115 -9.73 -2.79 22.25
C ASP A 115 -11.05 -2.81 23.05
N LEU A 116 -11.79 -1.70 22.96
CA LEU A 116 -13.08 -1.47 23.60
C LEU A 116 -14.27 -1.65 22.63
N VAL A 117 -14.03 -2.01 21.37
CA VAL A 117 -15.11 -2.19 20.40
C VAL A 117 -15.96 -3.41 20.74
N GLY A 118 -17.28 -3.22 20.79
CA GLY A 118 -18.26 -4.30 20.97
C GLY A 118 -18.29 -4.95 22.35
N VAL A 119 -17.65 -4.34 23.36
CA VAL A 119 -17.74 -4.80 24.76
C VAL A 119 -18.69 -3.92 25.57
N ASP A 120 -19.34 -4.51 26.58
CA ASP A 120 -20.15 -3.76 27.54
C ASP A 120 -19.29 -2.85 28.44
N GLU A 121 -19.93 -1.90 29.12
CA GLU A 121 -19.25 -0.89 29.93
C GLU A 121 -18.38 -1.48 31.05
N SER A 122 -18.82 -2.56 31.70
CA SER A 122 -18.08 -3.19 32.79
C SER A 122 -16.81 -3.87 32.27
N ALA A 123 -16.94 -4.61 31.16
CA ALA A 123 -15.82 -5.22 30.47
C ALA A 123 -14.87 -4.16 29.87
N ALA A 124 -15.40 -3.06 29.33
CA ALA A 124 -14.60 -1.95 28.80
C ALA A 124 -13.75 -1.30 29.90
N LYS A 125 -14.33 -1.06 31.08
CA LYS A 125 -13.62 -0.52 32.24
C LYS A 125 -12.49 -1.45 32.69
N GLN A 126 -12.76 -2.75 32.80
CA GLN A 126 -11.74 -3.73 33.20
C GLN A 126 -10.59 -3.79 32.18
N LYS A 127 -10.90 -3.82 30.89
CA LYS A 127 -9.90 -3.81 29.81
C LYS A 127 -9.05 -2.53 29.82
N LEU A 128 -9.68 -1.36 30.01
CA LEU A 128 -8.99 -0.08 30.10
C LEU A 128 -8.01 -0.05 31.27
N LEU A 129 -8.46 -0.43 32.48
CA LEU A 129 -7.63 -0.43 33.68
C LEU A 129 -6.50 -1.48 33.62
N ALA A 130 -6.75 -2.64 33.03
CA ALA A 130 -5.72 -3.65 32.78
C ALA A 130 -4.68 -3.16 31.75
N GLY A 131 -5.11 -2.40 30.74
CA GLY A 131 -4.24 -1.85 29.70
C GLY A 131 -3.31 -0.74 30.18
N VAL A 132 -3.79 0.14 31.07
CA VAL A 132 -2.97 1.23 31.66
C VAL A 132 -2.04 0.76 32.78
N GLY A 133 -2.39 -0.36 33.42
CA GLY A 133 -1.69 -0.91 34.58
C GLY A 133 -0.25 -1.40 34.31
N ALA A 134 0.57 -1.39 35.36
CA ALA A 134 1.94 -1.92 35.33
C ALA A 134 2.01 -3.44 35.54
N GLN A 135 0.91 -4.09 35.94
CA GLN A 135 0.88 -5.52 36.27
C GLN A 135 0.77 -6.38 35.01
N ARG A 136 1.48 -7.51 35.01
CA ARG A 136 1.46 -8.49 33.93
C ARG A 136 0.04 -9.06 33.75
N PRO A 137 -0.52 -9.09 32.54
CA PRO A 137 -1.82 -9.71 32.26
C PRO A 137 -1.68 -11.23 32.21
N LYS A 138 -1.26 -11.85 33.31
CA LYS A 138 -1.22 -13.31 33.46
C LYS A 138 -2.57 -13.75 34.02
N PRO A 139 -3.31 -14.65 33.33
CA PRO A 139 -4.53 -15.22 33.88
C PRO A 139 -4.28 -15.85 35.26
N THR A 140 -5.21 -15.62 36.19
CA THR A 140 -5.15 -16.21 37.55
C THR A 140 -5.42 -17.71 37.56
N ALA A 141 -5.97 -18.25 36.47
CA ALA A 141 -6.10 -19.69 36.21
C ALA A 141 -5.28 -20.08 34.97
N ALA A 142 -4.74 -21.30 34.94
CA ALA A 142 -4.03 -21.80 33.77
C ALA A 142 -4.99 -21.86 32.56
N PRO A 143 -4.59 -21.35 31.38
CA PRO A 143 -5.39 -21.54 30.17
C PRO A 143 -5.49 -23.04 29.85
N GLY A 144 -6.64 -23.47 29.35
CA GLY A 144 -6.83 -24.86 28.93
C GLY A 144 -5.86 -25.27 27.82
N TYR A 145 -5.60 -26.58 27.69
CA TYR A 145 -4.73 -27.12 26.64
C TYR A 145 -5.28 -26.77 25.24
N PRO A 146 -4.48 -26.14 24.36
CA PRO A 146 -4.90 -25.86 22.99
C PRO A 146 -5.03 -27.19 22.24
N GLY A 147 -6.27 -27.65 22.07
CA GLY A 147 -6.57 -28.96 21.48
C GLY A 147 -7.86 -29.60 22.00
N ARG A 148 -8.46 -29.06 23.07
CA ARG A 148 -9.76 -29.55 23.57
C ARG A 148 -10.75 -28.40 23.81
N ALA A 149 -11.23 -27.83 22.71
CA ALA A 149 -12.49 -27.10 22.67
C ALA A 149 -13.31 -27.66 21.51
N ALA A 150 -14.59 -27.95 21.77
CA ALA A 150 -15.53 -28.52 20.81
C ALA A 150 -15.57 -27.69 19.52
N PRO A 151 -15.74 -28.33 18.35
CA PRO A 151 -15.77 -27.62 17.09
C PRO A 151 -16.97 -26.66 17.06
N PRO A 152 -16.81 -25.40 16.62
CA PRO A 152 -17.91 -24.71 15.99
C PRO A 152 -18.22 -25.49 14.71
N THR A 153 -19.31 -26.26 14.73
CA THR A 153 -19.95 -26.79 13.52
C THR A 153 -20.52 -25.61 12.72
N ALA A 154 -19.65 -24.89 12.02
CA ALA A 154 -19.95 -24.44 10.68
C ALA A 154 -19.10 -25.32 9.78
N ALA A 155 -19.71 -26.43 9.34
CA ALA A 155 -19.13 -27.26 8.30
C ALA A 155 -18.81 -26.34 7.11
N ALA A 156 -17.52 -26.18 6.80
CA ALA A 156 -17.13 -25.88 5.44
C ALA A 156 -17.70 -27.03 4.61
N PRO A 157 -18.59 -26.77 3.63
CA PRO A 157 -18.90 -27.82 2.69
C PRO A 157 -17.63 -28.04 1.86
N ASP A 158 -16.99 -29.19 2.05
CA ASP A 158 -16.24 -29.82 0.97
C ASP A 158 -17.27 -30.26 -0.09
N PHE A 159 -17.61 -29.33 -0.98
CA PHE A 159 -18.28 -29.54 -2.26
C PHE A 159 -17.51 -28.69 -3.29
N PRO A 160 -17.40 -29.08 -4.57
CA PRO A 160 -16.28 -28.69 -5.45
C PRO A 160 -16.21 -27.19 -5.85
N GLY A 161 -17.07 -26.33 -5.34
CA GLY A 161 -17.21 -24.93 -5.77
C GLY A 161 -16.58 -23.88 -4.85
N LEU A 162 -16.34 -22.70 -5.42
CA LEU A 162 -15.85 -21.51 -4.70
C LEU A 162 -16.76 -21.12 -3.52
N PRO A 163 -16.20 -20.55 -2.43
CA PRO A 163 -16.98 -19.91 -1.36
C PRO A 163 -17.96 -18.86 -1.89
N PRO A 164 -19.11 -18.61 -1.24
CA PRO A 164 -20.16 -17.74 -1.78
C PRO A 164 -19.69 -16.34 -2.23
N PRO A 165 -18.86 -15.60 -1.46
CA PRO A 165 -18.38 -14.28 -1.90
C PRO A 165 -17.52 -14.36 -3.18
N LEU A 166 -16.63 -15.37 -3.25
CA LEU A 166 -15.77 -15.60 -4.42
C LEU A 166 -16.58 -16.05 -5.65
N ARG A 167 -17.58 -16.90 -5.45
CA ARG A 167 -18.48 -17.37 -6.52
C ARG A 167 -19.27 -16.21 -7.12
N MET A 168 -19.91 -15.40 -6.27
CA MET A 168 -20.66 -14.23 -6.70
C MET A 168 -19.74 -13.23 -7.42
N PHE A 169 -18.54 -13.00 -6.90
CA PHE A 169 -17.57 -12.13 -7.58
C PHE A 169 -17.17 -12.65 -8.95
N ARG A 170 -16.87 -13.94 -9.06
CA ARG A 170 -16.55 -14.60 -10.33
C ARG A 170 -17.70 -14.46 -11.34
N GLU A 171 -18.93 -14.72 -10.92
CA GLU A 171 -20.11 -14.59 -11.78
C GLU A 171 -20.28 -13.16 -12.28
N ILE A 172 -20.10 -12.16 -11.41
CA ILE A 172 -20.11 -10.74 -11.80
C ILE A 172 -19.02 -10.43 -12.83
N LEU A 173 -17.79 -10.92 -12.62
CA LEU A 173 -16.66 -10.70 -13.51
C LEU A 173 -16.84 -11.33 -14.89
N LEU A 174 -17.48 -12.50 -14.95
CA LEU A 174 -17.73 -13.23 -16.19
C LEU A 174 -18.99 -12.77 -16.92
N ALA A 175 -19.98 -12.21 -16.21
CA ALA A 175 -21.19 -11.65 -16.81
C ALA A 175 -20.97 -10.25 -17.42
N GLY A 176 -19.87 -9.56 -17.08
CA GLY A 176 -19.52 -8.26 -17.62
C GLY A 176 -18.72 -8.36 -18.93
N ASP A 177 -19.36 -8.00 -20.05
CA ASP A 177 -18.74 -7.96 -21.39
C ASP A 177 -17.75 -6.79 -21.59
N ASP A 178 -17.60 -5.88 -20.62
CA ASP A 178 -16.69 -4.74 -20.74
C ASP A 178 -16.00 -4.43 -19.40
N VAL A 179 -14.67 -4.38 -19.40
CA VAL A 179 -13.80 -4.18 -18.21
C VAL A 179 -14.05 -2.80 -17.56
N THR A 180 -14.79 -1.92 -18.25
CA THR A 180 -15.18 -0.58 -17.80
C THR A 180 -16.36 -0.55 -16.83
N GLY A 181 -17.00 -1.70 -16.58
CA GLY A 181 -18.21 -1.78 -15.79
C GLY A 181 -18.30 -3.03 -14.93
N LEU A 182 -17.30 -3.28 -14.07
CA LEU A 182 -17.59 -4.06 -12.86
C LEU A 182 -18.77 -3.36 -12.18
N PRO A 183 -19.96 -3.99 -12.09
CA PRO A 183 -21.12 -3.33 -11.54
C PRO A 183 -20.77 -2.79 -10.16
N GLN A 184 -21.45 -1.73 -9.72
CA GLN A 184 -21.40 -1.22 -8.35
C GLN A 184 -21.77 -2.28 -7.27
N ALA A 185 -21.82 -3.56 -7.63
CA ALA A 185 -22.46 -4.68 -6.97
C ALA A 185 -21.65 -5.35 -5.86
N LEU A 186 -20.35 -5.10 -5.75
CA LEU A 186 -19.62 -5.53 -4.56
C LEU A 186 -19.44 -4.36 -3.61
N SER A 187 -20.13 -4.46 -2.48
CA SER A 187 -19.85 -3.62 -1.32
C SER A 187 -18.39 -3.76 -0.92
N GLU A 188 -17.82 -2.70 -0.34
CA GLU A 188 -16.46 -2.75 0.23
C GLU A 188 -16.32 -3.91 1.21
N SER A 189 -17.38 -4.24 1.97
CA SER A 189 -17.39 -5.40 2.87
C SER A 189 -17.16 -6.73 2.16
N ALA A 190 -17.73 -6.94 0.97
CA ALA A 190 -17.57 -8.18 0.20
C ALA A 190 -16.14 -8.30 -0.37
N LEU A 191 -15.56 -7.19 -0.83
CA LEU A 191 -14.14 -7.16 -1.25
C LEU A 191 -13.22 -7.50 -0.07
N GLN A 192 -13.50 -6.95 1.12
CA GLN A 192 -12.70 -7.25 2.32
C GLN A 192 -12.85 -8.72 2.76
N GLU A 193 -14.01 -9.34 2.56
CA GLU A 193 -14.18 -10.78 2.81
C GLU A 193 -13.33 -11.63 1.85
N ILE A 194 -13.34 -11.30 0.56
CA ILE A 194 -12.50 -11.95 -0.45
C ILE A 194 -11.01 -11.79 -0.13
N LEU A 195 -10.57 -10.61 0.33
CA LEU A 195 -9.17 -10.35 0.67
C LEU A 195 -8.70 -11.06 1.94
N ARG A 196 -9.61 -11.41 2.86
CA ARG A 196 -9.28 -12.23 4.04
C ARG A 196 -9.23 -13.72 3.72
N HIS A 197 -9.82 -14.14 2.61
CA HIS A 197 -9.78 -15.53 2.17
C HIS A 197 -8.34 -15.92 1.80
N SER A 198 -7.87 -17.04 2.34
CA SER A 198 -6.56 -17.60 1.99
C SER A 198 -6.73 -18.59 0.82
N PRO A 199 -6.24 -18.25 -0.39
CA PRO A 199 -6.48 -19.04 -1.58
C PRO A 199 -5.90 -20.46 -1.51
N ARG A 200 -6.71 -21.45 -1.91
CA ARG A 200 -6.32 -22.87 -2.03
C ARG A 200 -6.10 -23.32 -3.47
N ARG A 201 -6.63 -22.53 -4.42
CA ARG A 201 -6.56 -22.79 -5.87
C ARG A 201 -6.15 -21.52 -6.60
N PHE A 202 -5.54 -21.66 -7.78
CA PHE A 202 -5.15 -20.50 -8.58
C PHE A 202 -6.34 -19.62 -9.02
N GLU A 203 -7.52 -20.20 -9.19
CA GLU A 203 -8.74 -19.41 -9.45
C GLU A 203 -9.06 -18.46 -8.29
N GLU A 204 -9.02 -18.96 -7.05
CA GLU A 204 -9.22 -18.15 -5.84
C GLU A 204 -8.14 -17.06 -5.70
N TYR A 205 -6.89 -17.39 -6.05
CA TYR A 205 -5.79 -16.43 -6.07
C TYR A 205 -6.04 -15.29 -7.06
N ARG A 206 -6.48 -15.61 -8.29
CA ARG A 206 -6.83 -14.61 -9.31
C ARG A 206 -7.94 -13.69 -8.83
N LEU A 207 -9.02 -14.25 -8.29
CA LEU A 207 -10.11 -13.47 -7.71
C LEU A 207 -9.61 -12.55 -6.59
N ALA A 208 -8.72 -13.03 -5.72
CA ALA A 208 -8.11 -12.19 -4.69
C ALA A 208 -7.25 -11.06 -5.26
N ARG A 209 -6.50 -11.28 -6.36
CA ARG A 209 -5.71 -10.22 -7.03
C ARG A 209 -6.60 -9.20 -7.72
N ILE A 210 -7.69 -9.62 -8.36
CA ILE A 210 -8.66 -8.70 -8.96
C ILE A 210 -9.33 -7.86 -7.87
N ALA A 211 -9.76 -8.49 -6.77
CA ALA A 211 -10.33 -7.78 -5.63
C ALA A 211 -9.34 -6.77 -5.03
N GLU A 212 -8.07 -7.16 -4.88
CA GLU A 212 -7.01 -6.30 -4.34
C GLU A 212 -6.93 -4.97 -5.12
N TRP A 213 -6.85 -5.05 -6.43
CA TRP A 213 -6.67 -3.88 -7.30
C TRP A 213 -7.96 -3.12 -7.61
N SER A 214 -9.12 -3.71 -7.29
CA SER A 214 -10.43 -3.07 -7.40
C SER A 214 -10.85 -2.28 -6.15
N GLN A 215 -10.12 -2.40 -5.03
CA GLN A 215 -10.34 -1.60 -3.81
C GLN A 215 -10.33 -0.10 -4.13
N ALA A 216 -11.16 0.68 -3.43
CA ALA A 216 -11.35 2.12 -3.71
C ALA A 216 -10.04 2.93 -3.79
N ARG A 217 -9.04 2.59 -2.97
CA ARG A 217 -7.71 3.23 -2.96
C ARG A 217 -6.96 3.11 -4.29
N TYR A 218 -7.19 2.04 -5.04
CA TYR A 218 -6.57 1.82 -6.35
C TYR A 218 -7.58 2.01 -7.47
N ALA A 219 -8.72 1.32 -7.38
CA ALA A 219 -9.82 1.31 -8.34
C ALA A 219 -9.31 1.15 -9.78
N LEU A 220 -8.34 0.24 -10.01
CA LEU A 220 -7.70 0.10 -11.32
C LEU A 220 -8.65 -0.43 -12.38
N ASP A 221 -9.69 -1.14 -11.97
CA ASP A 221 -10.82 -1.57 -12.79
C ASP A 221 -11.64 -0.39 -13.33
N LYS A 222 -11.82 0.66 -12.52
CA LYS A 222 -12.69 1.80 -12.84
C LYS A 222 -11.94 3.05 -13.30
N ARG A 223 -10.72 3.26 -12.80
CA ARG A 223 -9.96 4.52 -12.89
C ARG A 223 -8.52 4.25 -13.32
N PHE A 224 -8.35 3.88 -14.58
CA PHE A 224 -7.04 3.73 -15.20
C PHE A 224 -7.01 4.40 -16.57
N THR A 225 -6.06 5.31 -16.77
CA THR A 225 -5.75 5.90 -18.08
C THR A 225 -4.59 5.12 -18.66
N ARG A 226 -4.75 4.57 -19.86
CA ARG A 226 -3.68 3.85 -20.54
C ARG A 226 -2.48 4.75 -20.78
N LEU A 227 -1.29 4.19 -20.60
CA LEU A 227 -0.02 4.90 -20.74
C LEU A 227 0.67 4.46 -22.01
N THR A 228 1.35 5.38 -22.68
CA THR A 228 2.10 5.06 -23.89
C THR A 228 3.43 4.43 -23.52
N LEU A 229 3.70 3.24 -24.05
CA LEU A 229 4.87 2.42 -23.77
C LEU A 229 5.69 2.24 -25.05
N LEU A 230 7.01 2.36 -24.92
CA LEU A 230 7.96 2.16 -26.01
C LEU A 230 8.93 1.04 -25.64
N LEU A 231 9.02 0.01 -26.48
CA LEU A 231 9.95 -1.10 -26.28
C LEU A 231 11.29 -0.81 -26.97
N ASP A 232 12.40 -1.17 -26.34
CA ASP A 232 13.75 -1.08 -26.90
C ASP A 232 13.97 -2.13 -28.01
N GLN A 233 14.75 -1.79 -29.04
CA GLN A 233 15.13 -2.71 -30.12
C GLN A 233 16.11 -3.80 -29.68
N GLY A 234 16.66 -3.70 -28.46
CA GLY A 234 17.58 -4.69 -27.91
C GLY A 234 19.00 -4.59 -28.50
N PRO A 235 19.85 -5.61 -28.28
CA PRO A 235 21.27 -5.58 -28.66
C PRO A 235 21.53 -5.63 -30.18
N ASP A 236 20.54 -5.96 -31.01
CA ASP A 236 20.64 -5.96 -32.49
C ASP A 236 20.66 -4.56 -33.11
N ALA A 237 20.43 -3.54 -32.28
CA ALA A 237 20.57 -2.15 -32.66
C ALA A 237 22.05 -1.81 -32.93
N GLN A 238 22.35 -1.10 -34.03
CA GLN A 238 23.72 -0.78 -34.48
C GLN A 238 24.56 0.08 -33.50
N SER A 239 24.05 0.37 -32.29
CA SER A 239 24.78 1.08 -31.24
C SER A 239 24.37 0.60 -29.84
N THR A 240 25.28 0.73 -28.87
CA THR A 240 25.09 0.44 -27.42
C THR A 240 24.11 1.40 -26.71
N ARG A 241 23.31 2.17 -27.46
CA ARG A 241 22.32 3.12 -26.95
C ARG A 241 20.91 2.61 -27.22
N TRP A 242 20.03 2.86 -26.25
CA TRP A 242 18.59 2.63 -26.35
C TRP A 242 18.02 3.13 -27.69
N GLN A 243 17.28 2.26 -28.38
CA GLN A 243 16.65 2.57 -29.67
C GLN A 243 15.19 2.13 -29.65
N VAL A 244 14.30 3.08 -29.88
CA VAL A 244 12.85 2.85 -29.86
C VAL A 244 12.45 1.92 -31.00
N GLN A 245 11.74 0.84 -30.70
CA GLN A 245 10.98 0.12 -31.71
C GLN A 245 9.90 1.03 -32.28
N PRO A 246 9.63 1.00 -33.60
CA PRO A 246 8.66 1.91 -34.23
C PRO A 246 7.23 1.73 -33.71
N LYS A 247 6.93 0.61 -33.04
CA LYS A 247 5.64 0.29 -32.45
C LYS A 247 5.54 0.84 -31.01
N SER A 248 4.49 1.61 -30.75
CA SER A 248 4.06 1.96 -29.39
C SER A 248 2.99 1.01 -28.90
N PHE A 249 2.91 0.84 -27.58
CA PHE A 249 1.92 0.00 -26.91
C PHE A 249 1.18 0.83 -25.87
N ASP A 250 -0.04 0.43 -25.51
CA ASP A 250 -0.81 1.03 -24.42
C ASP A 250 -1.18 0.01 -23.31
N ASP A 251 -0.70 -1.23 -23.47
CA ASP A 251 -0.94 -2.39 -22.62
C ASP A 251 0.35 -3.21 -22.44
N LEU A 252 0.70 -3.52 -21.19
CA LEU A 252 1.88 -4.34 -20.89
C LEU A 252 1.74 -5.80 -21.34
N ARG A 253 0.53 -6.32 -21.50
CA ARG A 253 0.30 -7.67 -22.03
C ARG A 253 0.77 -7.78 -23.47
N GLU A 254 0.54 -6.75 -24.28
CA GLU A 254 1.01 -6.69 -25.66
C GLU A 254 2.53 -6.57 -25.72
N VAL A 255 3.13 -5.79 -24.81
CA VAL A 255 4.59 -5.71 -24.68
C VAL A 255 5.19 -7.08 -24.31
N LEU A 256 4.58 -7.81 -23.37
CA LEU A 256 5.03 -9.16 -22.99
C LEU A 256 4.83 -10.21 -24.09
N ALA A 257 3.85 -10.01 -24.98
CA ALA A 257 3.63 -10.85 -26.14
C ALA A 257 4.63 -10.56 -27.26
N GLU A 258 4.99 -9.29 -27.46
CA GLU A 258 6.00 -8.85 -28.43
C GLU A 258 7.42 -9.27 -28.00
N ALA A 259 7.78 -9.00 -26.74
CA ALA A 259 9.09 -9.35 -26.22
C ALA A 259 9.17 -10.85 -25.93
N SER A 260 10.15 -11.55 -26.49
CA SER A 260 10.44 -12.95 -26.18
C SER A 260 11.35 -13.13 -24.95
N ASP A 261 11.97 -12.06 -24.46
CA ASP A 261 13.01 -12.09 -23.43
C ASP A 261 12.51 -12.53 -22.06
N ALA A 262 13.30 -13.33 -21.34
CA ALA A 262 12.95 -13.82 -20.00
C ALA A 262 12.67 -12.68 -19.00
N ALA A 263 13.29 -11.51 -19.18
CA ALA A 263 13.08 -10.35 -18.34
C ALA A 263 12.98 -9.03 -19.12
N LEU A 264 12.30 -8.05 -18.54
CA LEU A 264 12.17 -6.68 -19.03
C LEU A 264 12.32 -5.68 -17.88
N VAL A 265 12.75 -4.45 -18.18
CA VAL A 265 12.75 -3.34 -17.21
C VAL A 265 11.85 -2.19 -17.67
N LEU A 266 10.82 -1.89 -16.89
CA LEU A 266 9.96 -0.74 -17.04
C LEU A 266 10.61 0.51 -16.45
N LEU A 267 11.01 1.44 -17.32
CA LEU A 267 11.66 2.70 -17.00
C LEU A 267 10.73 3.89 -17.15
N GLY A 268 10.87 4.85 -16.25
CA GLY A 268 10.22 6.15 -16.39
C GLY A 268 10.55 7.09 -15.22
N PRO A 269 10.25 8.39 -15.34
CA PRO A 269 10.49 9.36 -14.28
C PRO A 269 9.66 9.08 -13.02
N PRO A 270 9.96 9.69 -11.87
CA PRO A 270 9.14 9.59 -10.67
C PRO A 270 7.66 9.98 -10.95
N GLY A 271 6.73 9.24 -10.35
CA GLY A 271 5.29 9.53 -10.47
C GLY A 271 4.64 9.18 -11.81
N CYS A 272 5.38 8.68 -12.81
CA CYS A 272 4.81 8.35 -14.13
C CYS A 272 3.85 7.14 -14.14
N GLY A 273 3.76 6.39 -13.04
CA GLY A 273 2.81 5.27 -12.90
C GLY A 273 3.40 3.86 -13.04
N LYS A 274 4.71 3.67 -12.91
CA LYS A 274 5.38 2.35 -12.95
C LYS A 274 4.70 1.27 -12.09
N SER A 275 4.59 1.51 -10.78
CA SER A 275 3.93 0.59 -9.85
C SER A 275 2.46 0.35 -10.22
N THR A 276 1.77 1.40 -10.68
CA THR A 276 0.37 1.32 -11.13
C THR A 276 0.23 0.43 -12.36
N LEU A 277 1.17 0.50 -13.32
CA LEU A 277 1.20 -0.36 -14.50
C LEU A 277 1.44 -1.83 -14.14
N LEU A 278 2.37 -2.12 -13.21
CA LEU A 278 2.60 -3.49 -12.75
C LEU A 278 1.34 -4.08 -12.08
N ARG A 279 0.65 -3.29 -11.24
CA ARG A 279 -0.61 -3.70 -10.61
C ARG A 279 -1.73 -3.88 -11.63
N ARG A 280 -1.80 -3.01 -12.63
CA ARG A 280 -2.75 -3.11 -13.74
C ARG A 280 -2.51 -4.39 -14.54
N LEU A 281 -1.25 -4.70 -14.84
CA LEU A 281 -0.88 -5.95 -15.52
C LEU A 281 -1.30 -7.19 -14.70
N GLU A 282 -1.09 -7.19 -13.37
CA GLU A 282 -1.57 -8.28 -12.51
C GLU A 282 -3.10 -8.43 -12.55
N LEU A 283 -3.83 -7.30 -12.50
CA LEU A 283 -5.29 -7.30 -12.65
C LEU A 283 -5.72 -7.90 -14.00
N ASP A 284 -5.12 -7.44 -15.10
CA ASP A 284 -5.49 -7.85 -16.45
C ASP A 284 -5.14 -9.32 -16.72
N LEU A 285 -3.97 -9.79 -16.29
CA LEU A 285 -3.58 -11.21 -16.39
C LEU A 285 -4.54 -12.12 -15.59
N ALA A 286 -4.96 -11.68 -14.40
CA ALA A 286 -5.93 -12.43 -13.60
C ALA A 286 -7.31 -12.49 -14.27
N LEU A 287 -7.77 -11.38 -14.88
CA LEU A 287 -9.02 -11.32 -15.62
C LEU A 287 -9.01 -12.21 -16.86
N ASP A 288 -7.96 -12.11 -17.69
CA ASP A 288 -7.81 -12.94 -18.89
C ASP A 288 -7.81 -14.42 -18.54
N ALA A 289 -7.07 -14.79 -17.49
CA ALA A 289 -6.98 -16.17 -17.01
C ALA A 289 -8.29 -16.71 -16.42
N LEU A 290 -9.17 -15.84 -15.89
CA LEU A 290 -10.52 -16.26 -15.48
C LEU A 290 -11.45 -16.46 -16.69
N ARG A 291 -11.36 -15.57 -17.69
CA ARG A 291 -12.18 -15.61 -18.90
C ARG A 291 -11.82 -16.77 -19.83
N ALA A 292 -10.54 -17.15 -19.89
CA ALA A 292 -10.07 -18.30 -20.66
C ALA A 292 -10.56 -19.66 -20.11
N GLY A 293 -10.99 -19.72 -18.84
CA GLY A 293 -11.45 -20.95 -18.19
C GLY A 293 -10.32 -21.93 -17.85
N GLU A 294 -10.69 -23.19 -17.56
CA GLU A 294 -9.73 -24.25 -17.16
C GLU A 294 -8.94 -24.86 -18.33
N ALA A 295 -9.25 -24.47 -19.58
CA ALA A 295 -8.75 -25.13 -20.78
C ALA A 295 -7.35 -24.71 -21.23
N ASP A 296 -6.73 -23.73 -20.59
CA ASP A 296 -5.40 -23.21 -20.96
C ASP A 296 -4.53 -23.07 -19.69
N PRO A 297 -3.22 -23.38 -19.70
CA PRO A 297 -2.40 -23.20 -18.53
C PRO A 297 -2.06 -21.72 -18.38
N ALA A 298 -3.09 -20.93 -18.03
CA ALA A 298 -3.01 -19.49 -17.95
C ALA A 298 -1.92 -19.06 -16.97
N ARG A 299 -1.13 -18.06 -17.41
CA ARG A 299 -0.09 -17.45 -16.60
C ARG A 299 -0.69 -16.89 -15.30
N PHE A 300 0.11 -16.85 -14.25
CA PHE A 300 -0.25 -16.15 -13.02
C PHE A 300 0.90 -15.25 -12.60
N SER A 301 0.54 -14.13 -11.98
CA SER A 301 1.51 -13.12 -11.56
C SER A 301 1.88 -13.26 -10.10
N PHE A 302 3.06 -12.75 -9.75
CA PHE A 302 3.44 -12.50 -8.36
C PHE A 302 4.05 -11.10 -8.24
N PHE A 303 3.26 -10.17 -7.68
CA PHE A 303 3.71 -8.80 -7.41
C PHE A 303 4.47 -8.67 -6.08
N VAL A 304 5.66 -8.09 -6.14
CA VAL A 304 6.55 -7.90 -4.99
C VAL A 304 7.22 -6.53 -5.05
N GLN A 305 7.25 -5.82 -3.91
CA GLN A 305 8.04 -4.61 -3.75
C GLN A 305 9.48 -4.96 -3.33
N LEU A 306 10.46 -4.48 -4.10
CA LEU A 306 11.88 -4.77 -3.86
C LEU A 306 12.46 -3.98 -2.67
N SER A 307 11.77 -2.95 -2.19
CA SER A 307 12.08 -2.28 -0.92
C SER A 307 12.03 -3.20 0.30
N ARG A 308 11.42 -4.38 0.16
CA ARG A 308 11.36 -5.43 1.20
C ARG A 308 12.50 -6.45 1.11
N TYR A 309 13.36 -6.36 0.10
CA TYR A 309 14.46 -7.31 -0.07
C TYR A 309 15.61 -7.00 0.90
N ARG A 310 15.51 -7.58 2.10
CA ARG A 310 16.42 -7.37 3.22
C ARG A 310 16.74 -8.70 3.92
N PRO A 311 17.84 -8.77 4.68
CA PRO A 311 18.12 -9.90 5.54
C PRO A 311 16.96 -10.17 6.53
N PRO A 312 16.67 -11.43 6.88
CA PRO A 312 15.61 -11.74 7.85
C PRO A 312 15.88 -11.14 9.23
N ARG A 313 17.16 -11.03 9.59
CA ARG A 313 17.67 -10.36 10.80
C ARG A 313 18.93 -9.55 10.46
N PRO A 314 19.25 -8.48 11.22
CA PRO A 314 20.39 -7.59 10.92
C PRO A 314 21.76 -8.29 10.83
N ASP A 315 21.92 -9.42 11.50
CA ASP A 315 23.14 -10.23 11.59
C ASP A 315 23.16 -11.42 10.62
N GLU A 316 22.09 -11.63 9.86
CA GLU A 316 21.99 -12.70 8.87
C GLU A 316 22.42 -12.21 7.48
N ALA A 317 22.92 -13.14 6.65
CA ALA A 317 23.24 -12.84 5.27
C ALA A 317 21.97 -12.50 4.47
N LEU A 318 22.12 -11.67 3.44
CA LEU A 318 21.06 -11.41 2.48
C LEU A 318 20.73 -12.73 1.75
N PRO A 319 19.48 -13.22 1.78
CA PRO A 319 19.09 -14.42 1.05
C PRO A 319 19.19 -14.18 -0.45
N THR A 320 19.39 -15.23 -1.23
CA THR A 320 19.30 -15.11 -2.70
C THR A 320 17.89 -14.68 -3.13
N PRO A 321 17.71 -14.06 -4.31
CA PRO A 321 16.39 -13.68 -4.80
C PRO A 321 15.42 -14.86 -4.86
N HIS A 322 15.89 -16.05 -5.22
CA HIS A 322 15.10 -17.28 -5.21
C HIS A 322 14.56 -17.60 -3.80
N GLU A 323 15.43 -17.67 -2.80
CA GLU A 323 15.06 -18.00 -1.41
C GLU A 323 14.12 -16.95 -0.82
N TRP A 324 14.38 -15.67 -1.11
CA TRP A 324 13.55 -14.58 -0.63
C TRP A 324 12.16 -14.62 -1.25
N LEU A 325 12.05 -14.76 -2.58
CA LEU A 325 10.76 -14.89 -3.27
C LEU A 325 9.98 -16.12 -2.80
N ALA A 326 10.67 -17.24 -2.56
CA ALA A 326 10.04 -18.45 -2.02
C ALA A 326 9.45 -18.23 -0.63
N ARG A 327 10.16 -17.52 0.26
CA ARG A 327 9.67 -17.16 1.60
C ARG A 327 8.50 -16.18 1.52
N GLU A 328 8.60 -15.14 0.71
CA GLU A 328 7.51 -14.18 0.49
C GLU A 328 6.25 -14.86 -0.07
N TRP A 329 6.42 -15.78 -1.03
CA TRP A 329 5.31 -16.56 -1.57
C TRP A 329 4.67 -17.45 -0.51
N ALA A 330 5.46 -18.26 0.19
CA ALA A 330 4.95 -19.18 1.20
C ALA A 330 4.26 -18.45 2.36
N HIS A 331 4.77 -17.28 2.76
CA HIS A 331 4.14 -16.46 3.80
C HIS A 331 2.78 -15.91 3.36
N ARG A 332 2.68 -15.42 2.12
CA ARG A 332 1.45 -14.79 1.60
C ARG A 332 0.42 -15.82 1.12
N GLN A 333 0.87 -16.96 0.61
CA GLN A 333 0.07 -17.99 -0.05
C GLN A 333 0.37 -19.41 0.47
N PRO A 334 0.19 -19.67 1.78
CA PRO A 334 0.63 -20.91 2.42
C PRO A 334 -0.11 -22.18 1.94
N GLN A 335 -1.26 -22.03 1.28
CA GLN A 335 -2.09 -23.13 0.80
C GLN A 335 -1.93 -23.41 -0.70
N LEU A 336 -1.09 -22.64 -1.42
CA LEU A 336 -0.80 -22.84 -2.84
C LEU A 336 0.52 -23.63 -3.03
N PRO A 337 0.76 -24.20 -4.22
CA PRO A 337 2.01 -24.88 -4.54
C PRO A 337 3.24 -24.04 -4.21
N ALA A 338 4.33 -24.71 -3.85
CA ALA A 338 5.57 -24.04 -3.47
C ALA A 338 6.15 -23.23 -4.64
N PHE A 339 6.88 -22.17 -4.33
CA PHE A 339 7.47 -21.27 -5.35
C PHE A 339 8.32 -22.01 -6.40
N ALA A 340 9.06 -23.05 -5.98
CA ALA A 340 9.83 -23.88 -6.91
C ALA A 340 8.96 -24.59 -7.95
N GLU A 341 7.76 -25.07 -7.57
CA GLU A 341 6.79 -25.69 -8.48
C GLU A 341 6.21 -24.65 -9.44
N LEU A 342 5.98 -23.42 -8.96
CA LEU A 342 5.54 -22.30 -9.79
C LEU A 342 6.55 -21.98 -10.89
N LEU A 343 7.83 -21.87 -10.51
CA LEU A 343 8.93 -21.64 -11.44
C LEU A 343 9.05 -22.77 -12.46
N ALA A 344 9.02 -24.02 -11.99
CA ALA A 344 9.10 -25.20 -12.85
C ALA A 344 7.93 -25.31 -13.84
N SER A 345 6.77 -24.73 -13.50
CA SER A 345 5.62 -24.72 -14.41
C SER A 345 5.83 -23.87 -15.66
N GLY A 346 6.74 -22.89 -15.63
CA GLY A 346 6.94 -21.96 -16.74
C GLY A 346 5.75 -21.03 -16.99
N ARG A 347 4.93 -20.75 -15.97
CA ARG A 347 3.71 -19.93 -16.11
C ARG A 347 3.72 -18.68 -15.25
N LEU A 348 4.80 -18.48 -14.51
CA LEU A 348 4.91 -17.38 -13.57
C LEU A 348 5.32 -16.09 -14.29
N VAL A 349 4.64 -15.00 -13.95
CA VAL A 349 5.06 -13.64 -14.30
C VAL A 349 5.43 -12.91 -13.02
N LEU A 350 6.73 -12.74 -12.77
CA LEU A 350 7.24 -11.98 -11.63
C LEU A 350 7.12 -10.49 -11.92
N LEU A 351 6.48 -9.74 -11.02
CA LEU A 351 6.33 -8.29 -11.11
C LEU A 351 7.11 -7.67 -9.95
N LEU A 352 8.27 -7.12 -10.26
CA LEU A 352 9.30 -6.75 -9.28
C LEU A 352 9.44 -5.23 -9.26
N ASP A 353 8.77 -4.60 -8.29
CA ASP A 353 8.60 -3.15 -8.26
C ASP A 353 9.76 -2.45 -7.55
N ALA A 354 10.26 -1.38 -8.18
CA ALA A 354 11.23 -0.43 -7.67
C ALA A 354 12.60 -1.05 -7.32
N VAL A 355 13.31 -1.54 -8.33
CA VAL A 355 14.67 -2.10 -8.17
C VAL A 355 15.66 -1.08 -7.57
N ASN A 356 15.48 0.21 -7.90
CA ASN A 356 16.25 1.31 -7.31
C ASN A 356 15.97 1.53 -5.81
N GLU A 357 14.97 0.88 -5.23
CA GLU A 357 14.59 0.99 -3.82
C GLU A 357 15.00 -0.25 -3.01
N ILE A 358 15.78 -1.18 -3.59
CA ILE A 358 16.42 -2.26 -2.83
C ILE A 358 17.24 -1.63 -1.70
N PRO A 359 17.00 -1.95 -0.43
CA PRO A 359 17.79 -1.42 0.68
C PRO A 359 19.27 -1.75 0.48
N HIS A 360 20.16 -0.78 0.62
CA HIS A 360 21.61 -0.97 0.48
C HIS A 360 22.37 0.06 1.32
N THR A 361 23.62 -0.23 1.67
CA THR A 361 24.46 0.70 2.47
C THR A 361 25.16 1.75 1.60
N ASP A 362 25.54 1.36 0.40
CA ASP A 362 26.29 2.18 -0.56
C ASP A 362 26.14 1.62 -1.99
N GLU A 363 26.77 2.30 -2.96
CA GLU A 363 26.66 1.93 -4.37
C GLU A 363 27.34 0.58 -4.70
N ALA A 364 28.36 0.16 -3.94
CA ALA A 364 29.02 -1.13 -4.15
C ALA A 364 28.08 -2.27 -3.69
N ASP A 365 27.50 -2.16 -2.49
CA ASP A 365 26.47 -3.09 -1.99
C ASP A 365 25.27 -3.15 -2.96
N TYR A 366 24.82 -2.01 -3.49
CA TYR A 366 23.76 -2.00 -4.50
C TYR A 366 24.14 -2.82 -5.75
N ARG A 367 25.34 -2.65 -6.30
CA ARG A 367 25.80 -3.43 -7.47
C ARG A 367 25.90 -4.93 -7.19
N GLU A 368 26.32 -5.32 -5.98
CA GLU A 368 26.35 -6.71 -5.54
C GLU A 368 24.95 -7.30 -5.46
N ARG A 369 23.98 -6.57 -4.92
CA ARG A 369 22.58 -7.00 -4.89
C ARG A 369 21.99 -7.16 -6.29
N ILE A 370 22.32 -6.25 -7.20
CA ILE A 370 21.92 -6.37 -8.62
C ILE A 370 22.62 -7.55 -9.31
N ALA A 371 23.83 -7.94 -8.88
CA ALA A 371 24.48 -9.17 -9.35
C ALA A 371 23.68 -10.41 -8.96
N LEU A 372 23.18 -10.49 -7.72
CA LEU A 372 22.32 -11.60 -7.30
C LEU A 372 21.05 -11.73 -8.15
N TRP A 373 20.44 -10.60 -8.54
CA TRP A 373 19.29 -10.59 -9.44
C TRP A 373 19.66 -11.03 -10.87
N ARG A 374 20.85 -10.67 -11.37
CA ARG A 374 21.36 -11.16 -12.66
C ARG A 374 21.55 -12.68 -12.64
N ASP A 375 22.14 -13.22 -11.58
CA ASP A 375 22.34 -14.66 -11.42
C ASP A 375 20.99 -15.40 -11.40
N PHE A 376 20.01 -14.85 -10.68
CA PHE A 376 18.65 -15.38 -10.67
C PHE A 376 17.99 -15.35 -12.07
N LEU A 377 18.15 -14.27 -12.83
CA LEU A 377 17.61 -14.19 -14.18
C LEU A 377 18.29 -15.17 -15.15
N ALA A 378 19.61 -15.36 -15.02
CA ALA A 378 20.33 -16.38 -15.76
C ALA A 378 19.75 -17.77 -15.44
N GLU A 379 19.52 -18.08 -14.16
CA GLU A 379 18.88 -19.33 -13.74
C GLU A 379 17.49 -19.51 -14.38
N LEU A 380 16.66 -18.45 -14.40
CA LEU A 380 15.34 -18.49 -15.02
C LEU A 380 15.44 -18.79 -16.52
N ALA A 381 16.35 -18.14 -17.24
CA ALA A 381 16.54 -18.34 -18.67
C ALA A 381 16.94 -19.79 -19.01
N HIS A 382 17.78 -20.42 -18.18
CA HIS A 382 18.22 -21.81 -18.39
C HIS A 382 17.11 -22.85 -18.13
N ARG A 383 16.13 -22.54 -17.27
CA ARG A 383 15.03 -23.46 -16.90
C ARG A 383 13.92 -23.56 -17.97
N GLY A 384 13.90 -22.69 -18.97
CA GLY A 384 12.96 -22.71 -20.11
C GLY A 384 12.04 -21.46 -20.20
N ALA A 385 11.55 -21.18 -21.42
CA ALA A 385 11.00 -19.89 -21.88
C ALA A 385 9.64 -19.44 -21.32
N GLY A 386 9.15 -20.08 -20.27
CA GLY A 386 7.79 -19.85 -19.79
C GLY A 386 7.67 -18.74 -18.74
N THR A 387 8.58 -18.73 -17.77
CA THR A 387 8.58 -17.75 -16.67
C THR A 387 9.12 -16.42 -17.16
N ARG A 388 8.45 -15.32 -16.82
CA ARG A 388 8.82 -13.96 -17.21
C ARG A 388 9.04 -13.10 -15.98
N ALA A 389 9.97 -12.15 -16.03
CA ALA A 389 10.17 -11.15 -14.99
C ALA A 389 10.05 -9.73 -15.54
N LEU A 390 9.28 -8.88 -14.90
CA LEU A 390 9.16 -7.46 -15.23
C LEU A 390 9.58 -6.63 -14.02
N PHE A 391 10.69 -5.92 -14.14
CA PHE A 391 11.19 -5.00 -13.13
C PHE A 391 10.65 -3.60 -13.38
N SER A 392 10.54 -2.77 -12.36
CA SER A 392 10.40 -1.33 -12.53
C SER A 392 11.58 -0.57 -11.94
N CYS A 393 12.00 0.52 -12.60
CA CYS A 393 13.06 1.38 -12.12
C CYS A 393 12.84 2.84 -12.53
N ARG A 394 13.36 3.78 -11.76
CA ARG A 394 13.49 5.18 -12.19
C ARG A 394 14.58 5.28 -13.26
N SER A 395 14.30 6.02 -14.34
CA SER A 395 15.23 6.13 -15.48
C SER A 395 16.60 6.70 -15.08
N LEU A 396 16.67 7.60 -14.10
CA LEU A 396 17.91 8.21 -13.64
C LEU A 396 18.68 7.35 -12.63
N ASP A 397 17.99 6.42 -11.95
CA ASP A 397 18.57 5.61 -10.87
C ASP A 397 18.93 4.20 -11.34
N TYR A 398 18.73 3.90 -12.63
CA TYR A 398 19.10 2.62 -13.24
C TYR A 398 20.60 2.60 -13.58
N SER A 399 21.43 2.71 -12.54
CA SER A 399 22.89 2.79 -12.63
C SER A 399 23.58 1.42 -12.81
N ALA A 400 22.94 0.36 -12.33
CA ALA A 400 23.42 -1.02 -12.46
C ALA A 400 22.47 -1.83 -13.34
N SER A 401 22.98 -2.30 -14.48
CA SER A 401 22.21 -3.05 -15.47
C SER A 401 21.89 -4.48 -15.01
N LEU A 402 20.64 -4.90 -15.17
CA LEU A 402 20.22 -6.31 -15.10
C LEU A 402 20.54 -7.09 -16.38
N SER A 403 20.84 -6.39 -17.48
CA SER A 403 21.24 -6.99 -18.76
C SER A 403 22.70 -7.44 -18.73
N THR A 404 22.98 -8.64 -19.25
CA THR A 404 24.33 -9.17 -19.51
C THR A 404 24.48 -9.54 -21.00
N PRO A 405 25.70 -9.74 -21.53
CA PRO A 405 25.88 -10.18 -22.91
C PRO A 405 25.17 -11.50 -23.24
N GLU A 406 25.06 -12.41 -22.27
CA GLU A 406 24.45 -13.73 -22.41
C GLU A 406 22.93 -13.71 -22.15
N LEU A 407 22.44 -12.69 -21.45
CA LEU A 407 21.03 -12.51 -21.13
C LEU A 407 20.63 -11.03 -21.31
N PRO A 408 20.21 -10.63 -22.52
CA PRO A 408 19.71 -9.29 -22.75
C PRO A 408 18.40 -9.08 -21.96
N VAL A 409 18.30 -7.91 -21.32
CA VAL A 409 17.09 -7.46 -20.64
C VAL A 409 16.63 -6.14 -21.27
N PRO A 410 15.65 -6.18 -22.21
CA PRO A 410 15.17 -4.99 -22.87
C PRO A 410 14.49 -4.00 -21.92
N HIS A 411 14.49 -2.74 -22.31
CA HIS A 411 13.80 -1.68 -21.58
C HIS A 411 12.46 -1.34 -22.21
N VAL A 412 11.47 -1.10 -21.36
CA VAL A 412 10.17 -0.54 -21.72
C VAL A 412 10.10 0.86 -21.12
N ARG A 413 9.97 1.89 -21.94
CA ARG A 413 9.90 3.28 -21.47
C ARG A 413 8.45 3.76 -21.43
N ILE A 414 8.08 4.41 -20.34
CA ILE A 414 6.79 5.11 -20.19
C ILE A 414 6.95 6.54 -20.70
N GLU A 415 6.15 6.93 -21.69
CA GLU A 415 6.11 8.30 -22.20
C GLU A 415 5.28 9.23 -21.30
N ALA A 416 5.54 10.52 -21.44
CA ALA A 416 4.70 11.55 -20.86
C ALA A 416 3.28 11.47 -21.43
N LEU A 417 2.27 11.78 -20.61
CA LEU A 417 0.88 11.77 -21.04
C LEU A 417 0.67 12.75 -22.21
N SER A 418 0.05 12.27 -23.29
CA SER A 418 -0.47 13.11 -24.37
C SER A 418 -1.63 13.98 -23.89
N ASP A 419 -1.99 14.99 -24.68
CA ASP A 419 -3.12 15.89 -24.40
C ASP A 419 -4.42 15.10 -24.17
N THR A 420 -4.69 14.14 -25.06
CA THR A 420 -5.85 13.25 -24.96
C THR A 420 -5.83 12.43 -23.67
N GLN A 421 -4.66 11.90 -23.27
CA GLN A 421 -4.52 11.13 -22.03
C GLN A 421 -4.70 12.02 -20.79
N VAL A 422 -4.21 13.27 -20.81
CA VAL A 422 -4.43 14.22 -19.71
C VAL A 422 -5.92 14.55 -19.56
N GLU A 423 -6.61 14.85 -20.67
CA GLU A 423 -8.05 15.11 -20.67
C GLU A 423 -8.85 13.91 -20.13
N GLN A 424 -8.55 12.71 -20.64
CA GLN A 424 -9.16 11.46 -20.17
C GLN A 424 -8.91 11.23 -18.69
N PHE A 425 -7.67 11.41 -18.22
CA PHE A 425 -7.31 11.24 -16.82
C PHE A 425 -8.12 12.18 -15.91
N LEU A 426 -8.18 13.47 -16.26
CA LEU A 426 -8.90 14.46 -15.47
C LEU A 426 -10.40 14.14 -15.41
N ALA A 427 -11.02 13.80 -16.55
CA ALA A 427 -12.43 13.42 -16.62
C ALA A 427 -12.73 12.14 -15.81
N LEU A 428 -11.85 11.15 -15.89
CA LEU A 428 -12.01 9.86 -15.21
C LEU A 428 -11.89 9.96 -13.68
N TYR A 429 -10.99 10.82 -13.21
CA TYR A 429 -10.76 11.01 -11.77
C TYR A 429 -11.66 12.06 -11.13
N SER A 430 -12.25 12.97 -11.92
CA SER A 430 -13.29 13.89 -11.46
C SER A 430 -14.20 14.30 -12.62
N ALA A 431 -15.38 13.69 -12.71
CA ALA A 431 -16.36 14.02 -13.75
C ALA A 431 -16.81 15.49 -13.68
N GLU A 432 -16.91 16.05 -12.47
CA GLU A 432 -17.36 17.43 -12.24
C GLU A 432 -16.25 18.45 -12.55
N ARG A 433 -15.02 18.24 -12.05
CA ARG A 433 -13.95 19.25 -12.11
C ARG A 433 -12.96 19.02 -13.26
N GLY A 434 -12.81 17.78 -13.69
CA GLY A 434 -11.86 17.38 -14.73
C GLY A 434 -11.98 18.17 -16.03
N PRO A 435 -13.18 18.28 -16.64
CA PRO A 435 -13.38 19.04 -17.87
C PRO A 435 -13.08 20.55 -17.72
N ALA A 436 -13.29 21.12 -16.53
CA ALA A 436 -12.95 22.52 -16.25
C ALA A 436 -11.43 22.71 -16.14
N LEU A 437 -10.74 21.82 -15.41
CA LEU A 437 -9.28 21.83 -15.32
C LEU A 437 -8.61 21.63 -16.67
N TRP A 438 -9.12 20.72 -17.50
CA TRP A 438 -8.60 20.53 -18.86
C TRP A 438 -8.72 21.80 -19.70
N ARG A 439 -9.88 22.48 -19.68
CA ARG A 439 -10.07 23.76 -20.38
C ARG A 439 -9.11 24.85 -19.92
N GLN A 440 -8.70 24.84 -18.65
CA GLN A 440 -7.72 25.79 -18.11
C GLN A 440 -6.28 25.44 -18.51
N LEU A 441 -5.95 24.16 -18.62
CA LEU A 441 -4.58 23.71 -18.91
C LEU A 441 -4.27 23.66 -20.41
N ARG A 442 -5.22 23.26 -21.25
CA ARG A 442 -4.98 23.01 -22.68
C ARG A 442 -4.41 24.24 -23.38
N GLY A 443 -3.34 24.06 -24.14
CA GLY A 443 -2.65 25.14 -24.86
C GLY A 443 -1.83 26.07 -23.97
N THR A 444 -1.67 25.78 -22.67
CA THR A 444 -0.81 26.55 -21.77
C THR A 444 0.55 25.85 -21.58
N PRO A 445 1.67 26.59 -21.40
CA PRO A 445 2.98 25.99 -21.12
C PRO A 445 3.02 25.15 -19.83
N GLN A 446 2.10 25.40 -18.91
CA GLN A 446 2.00 24.67 -17.65
C GLN A 446 1.58 23.21 -17.83
N LEU A 447 0.90 22.88 -18.94
CA LEU A 447 0.45 21.52 -19.23
C LEU A 447 1.59 20.50 -19.17
N ASP A 448 2.78 20.87 -19.65
CA ASP A 448 3.95 19.98 -19.67
C ASP A 448 4.40 19.53 -18.28
N LEU A 449 4.15 20.34 -17.24
CA LEU A 449 4.42 19.95 -15.86
C LEU A 449 3.47 18.85 -15.35
N PHE A 450 2.26 18.78 -15.91
CA PHE A 450 1.20 17.87 -15.49
C PHE A 450 1.09 16.60 -16.33
N ARG A 451 2.02 16.35 -17.27
CA ARG A 451 2.03 15.11 -18.09
C ARG A 451 2.44 13.84 -17.32
N SER A 452 2.22 13.81 -16.01
CA SER A 452 2.48 12.70 -15.12
C SER A 452 1.24 12.43 -14.26
N PRO A 453 0.78 11.17 -14.13
CA PRO A 453 -0.37 10.81 -13.30
C PRO A 453 -0.28 11.35 -11.87
N PHE A 454 0.91 11.35 -11.27
CA PHE A 454 1.13 11.90 -9.93
C PHE A 454 0.76 13.39 -9.84
N TYR A 455 1.24 14.22 -10.77
CA TYR A 455 0.96 15.65 -10.76
C TYR A 455 -0.51 15.97 -11.07
N LEU A 456 -1.17 15.15 -11.91
CA LEU A 456 -2.62 15.30 -12.14
C LEU A 456 -3.45 14.96 -10.90
N LYS A 457 -3.08 13.90 -10.16
CA LYS A 457 -3.72 13.59 -8.87
C LYS A 457 -3.52 14.72 -7.86
N LEU A 458 -2.31 15.27 -7.81
CA LEU A 458 -1.99 16.40 -6.94
C LEU A 458 -2.82 17.65 -7.29
N LEU A 459 -2.98 17.94 -8.58
CA LEU A 459 -3.80 19.04 -9.07
C LEU A 459 -5.28 18.85 -8.68
N LEU A 460 -5.83 17.65 -8.87
CA LEU A 460 -7.22 17.33 -8.52
C LEU A 460 -7.49 17.44 -7.02
N ALA A 461 -6.53 17.04 -6.18
CA ALA A 461 -6.64 17.14 -4.73
C ALA A 461 -6.72 18.61 -4.27
N GLN A 462 -6.02 19.53 -4.95
CA GLN A 462 -5.97 20.95 -4.58
C GLN A 462 -7.13 21.78 -5.12
N ALA A 463 -7.75 21.35 -6.22
CA ALA A 463 -8.85 22.07 -6.87
C ALA A 463 -10.16 22.09 -6.04
N GLY A 464 -10.18 21.53 -4.82
CA GLY A 464 -11.36 21.47 -3.95
C GLY A 464 -11.73 22.78 -3.24
N ASP A 465 -10.81 23.74 -3.12
CA ASP A 465 -10.97 24.89 -2.21
C ASP A 465 -11.41 26.20 -2.89
N GLY A 466 -11.87 26.16 -4.16
CA GLY A 466 -12.24 27.39 -4.90
C GLY A 466 -11.06 28.33 -5.18
N ARG A 467 -9.83 27.86 -5.00
CA ARG A 467 -8.59 28.62 -5.21
C ARG A 467 -8.10 28.49 -6.67
N PRO A 468 -7.46 29.53 -7.23
CA PRO A 468 -6.87 29.46 -8.56
C PRO A 468 -5.81 28.35 -8.65
N ALA A 469 -5.70 27.72 -9.82
CA ALA A 469 -4.70 26.67 -10.08
C ALA A 469 -3.29 27.15 -9.69
N LEU A 470 -2.58 26.37 -8.87
CA LEU A 470 -1.24 26.73 -8.41
C LEU A 470 -0.22 26.62 -9.55
N HIS A 471 0.68 27.59 -9.63
CA HIS A 471 1.63 27.73 -10.74
C HIS A 471 2.98 27.10 -10.36
N GLY A 472 3.33 25.98 -11.00
CA GLY A 472 4.63 25.31 -10.86
C GLY A 472 4.70 24.21 -9.80
N ARG A 473 5.70 23.31 -9.91
CA ARG A 473 5.85 22.12 -9.04
C ARG A 473 5.94 22.47 -7.56
N ALA A 474 6.78 23.44 -7.18
CA ALA A 474 6.94 23.86 -5.79
C ALA A 474 5.67 24.52 -5.21
N ALA A 475 4.89 25.24 -6.03
CA ALA A 475 3.63 25.82 -5.59
C ALA A 475 2.59 24.73 -5.33
N LEU A 476 2.53 23.70 -6.17
CA LEU A 476 1.68 22.52 -5.94
C LEU A 476 2.11 21.81 -4.65
N PHE A 477 3.38 21.44 -4.49
CA PHE A 477 3.83 20.77 -3.26
C PHE A 477 3.61 21.62 -2.01
N SER A 478 3.91 22.91 -2.04
CA SER A 478 3.65 23.81 -0.91
C SER A 478 2.16 24.02 -0.65
N GLY A 479 1.30 24.03 -1.67
CA GLY A 479 -0.15 24.07 -1.51
C GLY A 479 -0.67 22.79 -0.85
N PHE A 480 -0.16 21.64 -1.28
CA PHE A 480 -0.46 20.34 -0.71
C PHE A 480 -0.01 20.22 0.75
N VAL A 481 1.25 20.55 1.06
CA VAL A 481 1.78 20.54 2.42
C VAL A 481 1.06 21.56 3.30
N ARG A 482 0.63 22.72 2.77
CA ARG A 482 -0.18 23.69 3.53
C ARG A 482 -1.59 23.18 3.85
N GLN A 483 -2.19 22.39 2.97
CA GLN A 483 -3.55 21.87 3.14
C GLN A 483 -3.58 20.61 4.04
N TRP A 484 -2.52 19.80 4.02
CA TRP A 484 -2.48 18.48 4.69
C TRP A 484 -1.41 18.35 5.78
N GLY A 485 -0.52 19.34 5.95
CA GLY A 485 0.64 19.28 6.84
C GLY A 485 1.74 18.32 6.35
N PRO A 486 2.93 18.33 6.99
CA PRO A 486 4.03 17.40 6.64
C PRO A 486 3.65 15.92 6.84
N ALA A 487 2.86 15.61 7.86
CA ALA A 487 2.40 14.25 8.18
C ALA A 487 1.31 13.74 7.22
N GLY A 488 0.34 14.58 6.84
CA GLY A 488 -0.64 14.23 5.79
C GLY A 488 0.00 14.09 4.42
N ALA A 489 1.10 14.79 4.14
CA ALA A 489 1.87 14.59 2.93
C ALA A 489 2.62 13.23 2.90
N GLN A 490 2.99 12.67 4.05
CA GLN A 490 3.57 11.33 4.16
C GLN A 490 2.52 10.21 4.10
N SER A 491 1.33 10.38 4.68
CA SER A 491 0.27 9.37 4.60
C SER A 491 -0.32 9.24 3.17
N TRP A 492 -0.43 10.35 2.43
CA TRP A 492 -0.83 10.34 1.02
C TRP A 492 0.23 9.70 0.11
N ARG A 493 1.53 9.83 0.44
CA ARG A 493 2.62 9.08 -0.22
C ARG A 493 2.50 7.57 0.03
N GLY A 494 2.08 7.14 1.21
CA GLY A 494 1.82 5.71 1.49
C GLY A 494 0.71 5.09 0.62
N GLY A 495 -0.29 5.89 0.21
CA GLY A 495 -1.35 5.48 -0.72
C GLY A 495 -0.94 5.48 -2.20
N LEU A 496 0.11 6.24 -2.54
CA LEU A 496 0.71 6.34 -3.87
C LEU A 496 2.18 5.93 -3.77
N GLY A 497 2.43 4.62 -3.73
CA GLY A 497 3.74 3.95 -3.89
C GLY A 497 4.98 4.86 -3.74
N ASP A 498 5.67 4.68 -2.62
CA ASP A 498 6.89 5.35 -2.16
C ASP A 498 7.65 6.19 -3.21
N VAL A 499 7.82 7.48 -2.90
CA VAL A 499 8.85 8.35 -3.49
C VAL A 499 9.56 9.07 -2.33
N PRO A 500 10.87 8.83 -2.11
CA PRO A 500 11.65 9.61 -1.17
C PRO A 500 11.81 11.06 -1.66
N ASP A 501 11.92 11.97 -0.70
CA ASP A 501 12.38 13.34 -0.94
C ASP A 501 13.85 13.31 -1.38
N ASP A 502 14.08 13.49 -2.68
CA ASP A 502 15.04 14.44 -3.30
C ASP A 502 15.12 14.23 -4.82
#